data_AF-A0A6I0E5U1-F1
#
_entry.id   AF-A0A6I0E5U1-F1
#
_cell.length_a   1.000
_cell.length_b   1.000
_cell.length_c   1.000
_cell.angle_alpha   90.00
_cell.angle_beta   90.00
_cell.angle_gamma   90.00
#
_symmetry.space_group_name_H-M   'P 1'
#
loop_
_entity.id
_entity.type
_entity.pdbx_description
1 polymer ?
#
loop_
_entity_poly.entity_id
_entity_poly.type
_entity_poly.pdbx_seq_one_letter_code
_entity_poly.pdbx_strand_id
1 'polypeptide(L)'
;MRALGWEQADIILFTGDAYVDHPSFGAAVIGRVLENAGFKVAIVPQPNWRDDLRDFKKLGEPRLFFAVSSGCMDSMVNHYTANIRLRSDDAYTPGGVSGYRPDYTVKVYSN
;
A
#
# COMPACT_ATOMS: atom_id res chain seq x y z
N MET A 1 3.54 -15.49 -5.59
CA MET A 1 3.20 -16.75 -4.92
C MET A 1 4.06 -17.92 -5.42
N ARG A 2 3.92 -18.36 -6.68
CA ARG A 2 4.67 -19.51 -7.24
C ARG A 2 6.20 -19.44 -7.07
N ALA A 3 6.81 -18.28 -7.31
CA ALA A 3 8.26 -18.10 -7.15
C ALA A 3 8.76 -18.32 -5.71
N LEU A 4 7.89 -18.19 -4.71
CA LEU A 4 8.18 -18.42 -3.29
C LEU A 4 7.69 -19.80 -2.82
N GLY A 5 7.14 -20.64 -3.72
CA GLY A 5 6.51 -21.91 -3.37
C GLY A 5 5.24 -21.74 -2.53
N TRP A 6 4.64 -20.56 -2.52
CA TRP A 6 3.41 -20.30 -1.75
C TRP A 6 2.19 -20.66 -2.58
N GLU A 7 1.26 -21.39 -1.96
CA GLU A 7 -0.09 -21.58 -2.48
C GLU A 7 -0.92 -20.29 -2.35
N GLN A 8 -0.90 -19.68 -1.15
CA GLN A 8 -1.53 -18.39 -0.85
C GLN A 8 -0.70 -17.58 0.16
N ALA A 9 -0.96 -16.27 0.25
CA ALA A 9 -0.42 -15.44 1.34
C ALA A 9 -1.24 -15.62 2.63
N ASP A 10 -0.59 -15.41 3.76
CA ASP A 10 -1.27 -15.30 5.04
C ASP A 10 -1.91 -13.94 5.21
N ILE A 11 -1.19 -12.89 4.80
CA ILE A 11 -1.58 -11.49 4.97
C ILE A 11 -1.26 -10.75 3.68
N ILE A 12 -2.23 -9.98 3.18
CA ILE A 12 -2.02 -9.04 2.07
C ILE A 12 -2.15 -7.63 2.61
N LEU A 13 -1.07 -6.86 2.54
CA LEU A 13 -0.99 -5.47 2.99
C LEU A 13 -1.04 -4.51 1.80
N PHE A 14 -2.11 -3.73 1.71
CA PHE A 14 -2.20 -2.61 0.77
C PHE A 14 -1.65 -1.33 1.41
N THR A 15 -0.78 -0.63 0.71
CA THR A 15 -0.22 0.65 1.18
C THR A 15 -0.40 1.74 0.14
N GLY A 16 -0.69 2.96 0.61
CA GLY A 16 -0.78 4.15 -0.24
C GLY A 16 0.56 4.68 -0.74
N ASP A 17 1.67 4.30 -0.12
CA ASP A 17 3.01 4.69 -0.55
C ASP A 17 3.59 3.69 -1.54
N ALA A 18 4.61 4.13 -2.28
CA ALA A 18 5.60 3.23 -2.86
C ALA A 18 6.14 2.26 -1.81
N TYR A 19 6.47 1.04 -2.23
CA TYR A 19 7.21 0.13 -1.36
C TYR A 19 8.69 0.49 -1.38
N VAL A 20 9.21 0.88 -0.21
CA VAL A 20 10.63 1.09 0.05
C VAL A 20 10.99 0.26 1.28
N ASP A 21 11.90 -0.71 1.12
CA ASP A 21 12.33 -1.58 2.21
C ASP A 21 13.31 -0.83 3.14
N HIS A 22 12.78 0.10 3.92
CA HIS A 22 13.54 0.98 4.82
C HIS A 22 12.76 1.21 6.12
N PRO A 23 13.42 1.29 7.30
CA PRO A 23 12.75 1.43 8.59
C PRO A 23 11.92 2.71 8.76
N SER A 24 12.10 3.73 7.91
CA SER A 24 11.23 4.91 7.89
C SER A 24 9.86 4.66 7.22
N PHE A 25 9.66 3.49 6.61
CA PHE A 25 8.42 3.10 5.94
C PHE A 25 7.66 2.07 6.79
N GLY A 26 6.53 2.49 7.36
CA GLY A 26 5.74 1.65 8.27
C GLY A 26 5.31 0.32 7.65
N ALA A 27 4.91 0.32 6.38
CA ALA A 27 4.54 -0.90 5.66
C ALA A 27 5.70 -1.90 5.55
N ALA A 28 6.95 -1.42 5.37
CA ALA A 28 8.13 -2.27 5.36
C ALA A 28 8.41 -2.86 6.73
N VAL A 29 8.37 -2.03 7.79
CA VAL A 29 8.57 -2.49 9.17
C VAL A 29 7.53 -3.55 9.56
N ILE A 30 6.24 -3.28 9.32
CA ILE A 30 5.15 -4.21 9.62
C ILE A 30 5.34 -5.53 8.84
N GLY A 31 5.64 -5.43 7.54
CA GLY A 31 5.92 -6.59 6.70
C GLY A 31 7.05 -7.44 7.25
N ARG A 32 8.20 -6.85 7.55
CA ARG A 32 9.38 -7.55 8.08
C ARG A 32 9.13 -8.17 9.45
N VAL A 33 8.39 -7.49 10.33
CA VAL A 33 8.03 -8.03 11.65
C VAL A 33 7.14 -9.27 11.52
N LEU A 34 6.14 -9.22 10.64
CA LEU A 34 5.24 -10.35 10.38
C LEU A 34 5.95 -11.51 9.68
N GLU A 35 6.81 -11.23 8.70
CA GLU A 35 7.66 -12.23 8.07
C GLU A 35 8.58 -12.92 9.07
N ASN A 36 9.21 -12.16 9.97
CA ASN A 36 10.07 -12.71 11.04
C ASN A 36 9.28 -13.55 12.06
N ALA A 37 7.98 -13.30 12.21
CA ALA A 37 7.08 -14.15 12.98
C ALA A 37 6.62 -15.42 12.24
N GLY A 38 7.09 -15.64 11.00
CA GLY A 38 6.84 -16.83 10.20
C GLY A 38 5.64 -16.72 9.25
N PHE A 39 5.05 -15.54 9.07
CA PHE A 39 3.92 -15.34 8.16
C PHE A 39 4.34 -15.07 6.72
N LYS A 40 3.53 -15.54 5.77
CA LYS A 40 3.64 -15.23 4.34
C LYS A 40 2.97 -13.90 4.05
N VAL A 41 3.75 -12.83 3.99
CA VAL A 41 3.23 -11.47 3.77
C VAL A 41 3.40 -11.06 2.32
N ALA A 42 2.35 -10.54 1.71
CA ALA A 42 2.44 -9.86 0.42
C ALA A 42 2.11 -8.38 0.61
N ILE A 43 2.95 -7.50 0.06
CA ILE A 43 2.72 -6.05 0.09
C ILE A 43 2.37 -5.59 -1.31
N VAL A 44 1.25 -4.88 -1.44
CA VAL A 44 0.80 -4.27 -2.69
C VAL A 44 0.84 -2.75 -2.53
N PRO A 45 1.89 -2.08 -3.03
CA PRO A 45 2.00 -0.63 -2.99
C PRO A 45 1.15 0.00 -4.09
N GLN A 46 0.51 1.12 -3.75
CA GLN A 46 -0.25 1.97 -4.67
C GLN A 46 -1.18 1.21 -5.63
N PRO A 47 -2.04 0.31 -5.11
CA PRO A 47 -2.97 -0.42 -5.96
C PRO A 47 -3.91 0.55 -6.69
N ASN A 48 -4.14 0.30 -7.99
CA ASN A 48 -5.08 1.12 -8.74
C ASN A 48 -6.52 0.88 -8.28
N TRP A 49 -7.19 1.92 -7.81
CA TRP A 49 -8.58 1.89 -7.30
C TRP A 49 -9.61 2.40 -8.31
N ARG A 50 -9.15 2.88 -9.47
CA ARG A 50 -10.01 3.50 -10.50
C ARG A 50 -10.42 2.51 -11.60
N ASP A 51 -9.85 1.31 -11.63
CA ASP A 51 -10.07 0.31 -12.68
C ASP A 51 -10.97 -0.85 -12.23
N ASP A 52 -10.77 -2.04 -12.80
CA ASP A 52 -11.48 -3.28 -12.47
C ASP A 52 -11.10 -3.88 -11.10
N LEU A 53 -10.32 -3.15 -10.31
CA LEU A 53 -9.77 -3.54 -9.00
C LEU A 53 -8.86 -4.76 -9.11
N ARG A 54 -8.20 -4.93 -10.26
CA ARG A 54 -7.28 -6.06 -10.49
C ARG A 54 -6.16 -6.11 -9.46
N ASP A 55 -5.63 -4.96 -9.05
CA ASP A 55 -4.55 -4.92 -8.06
C ASP A 55 -4.97 -5.45 -6.69
N PHE A 56 -6.24 -5.28 -6.33
CA PHE A 56 -6.82 -5.82 -5.10
C PHE A 56 -7.14 -7.31 -5.19
N LYS A 57 -7.46 -7.81 -6.40
CA LYS A 57 -7.93 -9.18 -6.64
C LYS A 57 -6.84 -10.17 -7.04
N LYS A 58 -5.76 -9.70 -7.67
CA LYS A 58 -4.75 -10.56 -8.36
C LYS A 58 -4.06 -11.58 -7.46
N LEU A 59 -4.02 -11.35 -6.14
CA LEU A 59 -3.38 -12.25 -5.17
C LEU A 59 -4.35 -13.23 -4.51
N GLY A 60 -5.66 -13.12 -4.79
CA GLY A 60 -6.70 -13.93 -4.14
C GLY A 60 -6.96 -13.53 -2.69
N GLU A 61 -7.72 -14.37 -1.99
CA GLU A 61 -8.02 -14.20 -0.57
C GLU A 61 -6.83 -14.66 0.29
N PRO A 62 -6.41 -13.85 1.29
CA PRO A 62 -5.36 -14.24 2.22
C PRO A 62 -5.89 -15.26 3.24
N ARG A 63 -5.00 -16.08 3.81
CA ARG A 63 -5.39 -17.06 4.83
C ARG A 63 -5.92 -16.43 6.12
N LEU A 64 -5.41 -15.26 6.49
CA LEU A 64 -5.73 -14.61 7.76
C LEU A 64 -6.53 -13.34 7.55
N PHE A 65 -5.96 -12.32 6.90
CA PHE A 65 -6.65 -11.04 6.70
C PHE A 65 -5.98 -10.16 5.65
N PHE A 66 -6.75 -9.17 5.18
CA PHE A 66 -6.24 -8.00 4.49
C PHE A 66 -5.87 -6.91 5.49
N ALA A 67 -4.76 -6.21 5.24
CA ALA A 67 -4.36 -5.02 5.98
C ALA A 67 -4.28 -3.83 5.02
N VAL A 68 -4.62 -2.64 5.52
CA VAL A 68 -4.63 -1.40 4.72
C VAL A 68 -3.94 -0.29 5.50
N SER A 69 -3.06 0.45 4.83
CA SER A 69 -2.39 1.63 5.37
C SER A 69 -2.37 2.77 4.35
N SER A 70 -2.47 4.02 4.81
CA SER A 70 -2.26 5.19 3.96
C SER A 70 -0.81 5.37 3.52
N GLY A 71 0.12 4.72 4.23
CA GLY A 71 1.56 4.96 4.11
C GLY A 71 2.12 5.71 5.33
N CYS A 72 3.27 6.35 5.16
CA CYS A 72 3.94 7.18 6.15
C CYS A 72 3.22 8.50 6.42
N MET A 73 2.44 8.99 5.45
CA MET A 73 1.68 10.22 5.55
C MET A 73 0.27 10.01 5.01
N ASP A 74 -0.70 10.70 5.58
CA ASP A 74 -2.04 10.76 4.98
C ASP A 74 -1.97 11.40 3.59
N SER A 75 -2.61 10.76 2.61
CA SER A 75 -2.49 11.14 1.21
C SER A 75 -3.11 12.51 0.91
N MET A 76 -4.17 12.90 1.62
CA MET A 76 -4.77 14.23 1.46
C MET A 76 -3.77 15.29 1.94
N VAL A 77 -3.14 15.11 3.09
CA VAL A 77 -2.11 16.05 3.58
C VAL A 77 -0.96 16.19 2.59
N ASN A 78 -0.59 15.10 1.91
CA ASN A 78 0.47 15.13 0.90
C ASN A 78 0.01 15.76 -0.43
N HIS A 79 -1.24 15.58 -0.85
CA HIS A 79 -1.76 16.19 -2.07
C HIS A 79 -2.02 17.69 -1.94
N TYR A 80 -2.25 18.22 -0.73
CA TYR A 80 -2.62 19.64 -0.55
C TYR A 80 -1.61 20.43 0.30
N THR A 81 -1.31 21.64 -0.15
CA THR A 81 -0.60 22.64 0.66
C THR A 81 -1.45 23.08 1.87
N ALA A 82 -0.83 23.77 2.84
CA ALA A 82 -1.56 24.33 3.99
C ALA A 82 -2.70 25.28 3.58
N ASN A 83 -2.60 25.90 2.39
CA ASN A 83 -3.64 26.75 1.81
C ASN A 83 -4.60 25.98 0.87
N ILE A 84 -4.65 24.65 0.97
CA ILE A 84 -5.56 23.75 0.24
C ILE A 84 -5.36 23.83 -1.30
N ARG A 85 -4.16 24.21 -1.74
CA ARG A 85 -3.78 24.08 -3.16
C ARG A 85 -3.24 22.70 -3.45
N LEU A 86 -3.69 22.09 -4.55
CA LEU A 86 -3.21 20.80 -5.03
C LEU A 86 -1.74 20.88 -5.44
N ARG A 87 -0.94 19.92 -4.98
CA ARG A 87 0.45 19.71 -5.40
C ARG A 87 0.49 18.93 -6.71
N SER A 88 1.46 19.24 -7.56
CA SER A 88 1.69 18.50 -8.82
C SER A 88 2.50 17.21 -8.60
N ASP A 89 3.15 17.09 -7.45
CA ASP A 89 4.03 16.00 -7.07
C ASP A 89 3.49 15.20 -5.87
N ASP A 90 4.02 13.99 -5.70
CA ASP A 90 3.78 13.15 -4.53
C ASP A 90 5.10 12.53 -4.06
N ALA A 91 5.60 12.99 -2.90
CA ALA A 91 6.86 12.54 -2.32
C ALA A 91 6.95 11.02 -2.02
N TYR A 92 5.82 10.33 -1.93
CA TYR A 92 5.76 8.90 -1.64
C TYR A 92 5.37 8.05 -2.86
N THR A 93 5.36 8.64 -4.05
CA THR A 93 5.15 7.93 -5.32
C THR A 93 6.47 7.81 -6.08
N PRO A 94 6.76 6.68 -6.75
CA PRO A 94 7.97 6.55 -7.56
C PRO A 94 8.03 7.65 -8.62
N GLY A 95 9.18 8.33 -8.70
CA GLY A 95 9.37 9.45 -9.63
C GLY A 95 8.64 10.73 -9.24
N GLY A 96 8.03 10.81 -8.05
CA GLY A 96 7.35 12.01 -7.57
C GLY A 96 6.03 12.31 -8.29
N VAL A 97 5.49 11.37 -9.06
CA VAL A 97 4.30 11.61 -9.91
C VAL A 97 3.04 11.66 -9.04
N SER A 98 2.18 12.65 -9.25
CA SER A 98 0.90 12.73 -8.55
C SER A 98 -0.15 11.75 -9.12
N GLY A 99 -1.15 11.41 -8.30
CA GLY A 99 -2.35 10.69 -8.76
C GLY A 99 -2.29 9.16 -8.71
N TYR A 100 -1.23 8.58 -8.13
CA TYR A 100 -1.05 7.13 -7.91
C TYR A 100 -1.71 6.59 -6.64
N ARG A 101 -2.25 7.47 -5.78
CA ARG A 101 -3.04 7.12 -4.61
C ARG A 101 -4.23 8.07 -4.45
N PRO A 102 -5.35 7.65 -3.85
CA PRO A 102 -6.49 8.52 -3.60
C PRO A 102 -6.25 9.40 -2.37
N ASP A 103 -7.01 10.48 -2.23
CA ASP A 103 -7.22 11.14 -0.93
C ASP A 103 -7.85 10.15 0.05
N TYR A 104 -7.43 10.20 1.33
CA TYR A 104 -7.90 9.29 2.38
C TYR A 104 -7.78 7.82 2.00
N THR A 105 -6.57 7.42 1.58
CA THR A 105 -6.26 6.08 1.06
C THR A 105 -6.90 4.93 1.84
N VAL A 106 -6.79 4.95 3.18
CA VAL A 106 -7.34 3.88 4.03
C VAL A 106 -8.83 3.70 3.80
N LYS A 107 -9.58 4.81 3.73
CA LYS A 107 -11.03 4.77 3.50
C LYS A 107 -11.36 4.25 2.11
N VAL A 108 -10.64 4.70 1.08
CA VAL A 108 -10.93 4.30 -0.30
C VAL A 108 -10.63 2.82 -0.53
N TYR A 109 -9.54 2.31 0.04
CA TYR A 109 -9.13 0.90 -0.12
C TYR A 109 -9.97 -0.06 0.73
N SER A 110 -10.80 0.44 1.64
CA SER A 110 -11.62 -0.37 2.55
C SER A 110 -13.14 -0.31 2.31
N ASN A 111 -13.60 0.41 1.28
CA ASN A 111 -15.03 0.57 0.95
C ASN A 111 -15.53 -0.46 -0.06
#